data_AF-A0A0X3NV59-F1
#
_entry.id   AF-A0A0X3NV59-F1
#
_cell.length_a   1.000
_cell.length_b   1.000
_cell.length_c   1.000
_cell.angle_alpha   90.00
_cell.angle_beta   90.00
_cell.angle_gamma   90.00
#
_symmetry.space_group_name_H-M   'P 1'
#
loop_
_entity.id
_entity.type
_entity.pdbx_description
1 polymer ?
#
loop_
_entity_poly.entity_id
_entity_poly.type
_entity_poly.pdbx_seq_one_letter_code
_entity_poly.pdbx_strand_id
1 'polypeptide(L)'
;TEISRDQDGLFIALRMLFDKPFKTRSTVLLRDSKKRKLIETIASTFKIDPSKAGEPFHGKSVHELKLNTNSRSDVLCYLVDGIPFIFEVESTLFPTVFFLTFLPNILKTFYTSESVLERIYHGAGLMLPGVFKDGPFAENFTDLCKGSVCAVASLSGSSDSVQTSKAVAVGLLAMSSADFQSSGGKGVFVTVLHTARDRLTELCSPHQRAQFALTETTPFLDKVSGLLPLQLNLPTEIDKDEADDFPLSDSETTAGNDQTELLMNCFLHGLSMLSAGDFPLPANVFYAKHMKNSNPSGAQLDIKKTAYKKVGVFLEKMAAEGYITLEVEKPGIIILTSVCQNNPSSRLPASSVPTLIF
;
A
#
# COMPACT_ATOMS: atom_id res chain seq x y z
N THR A 1 38.19 -18.42 -5.90
CA THR A 1 38.63 -17.25 -6.70
C THR A 1 37.88 -17.13 -8.02
N GLU A 2 37.42 -18.22 -8.65
CA GLU A 2 36.48 -18.14 -9.79
C GLU A 2 35.03 -17.91 -9.35
N ILE A 3 34.55 -18.62 -8.32
CA ILE A 3 33.19 -18.45 -7.75
C ILE A 3 32.95 -17.02 -7.25
N SER A 4 33.97 -16.36 -6.67
CA SER A 4 33.86 -14.97 -6.21
C SER A 4 33.80 -13.98 -7.36
N ARG A 5 34.52 -14.22 -8.46
CA ARG A 5 34.51 -13.36 -9.66
C ARG A 5 33.18 -13.44 -10.40
N ASP A 6 32.58 -14.62 -10.45
CA ASP A 6 31.29 -14.84 -11.10
C ASP A 6 30.14 -14.18 -10.32
N GLN A 7 30.16 -14.31 -8.98
CA GLN A 7 29.24 -13.58 -8.12
C GLN A 7 29.41 -12.07 -8.23
N ASP A 8 30.63 -11.54 -8.23
CA ASP A 8 30.87 -10.10 -8.33
C ASP A 8 30.35 -9.54 -9.69
N GLY A 9 30.46 -10.31 -10.78
CA GLY A 9 29.84 -10.00 -12.06
C GLY A 9 28.31 -9.98 -12.00
N LEU A 10 27.72 -10.93 -11.28
CA LEU A 10 26.28 -11.00 -11.00
C LEU A 10 25.79 -9.77 -10.24
N PHE A 11 26.47 -9.38 -9.16
CA PHE A 11 26.15 -8.19 -8.38
C PHE A 11 26.18 -6.92 -9.23
N ILE A 12 27.12 -6.82 -10.18
CA ILE A 12 27.20 -5.69 -11.10
C ILE A 12 26.02 -5.72 -12.09
N ALA A 13 25.68 -6.89 -12.63
CA ALA A 13 24.59 -7.05 -13.60
C ALA A 13 23.20 -6.79 -13.01
N LEU A 14 23.01 -7.11 -11.73
CA LEU A 14 21.75 -6.96 -11.00
C LEU A 14 21.58 -5.60 -10.32
N ARG A 15 22.59 -4.73 -10.33
CA ARG A 15 22.49 -3.43 -9.66
C ARG A 15 21.43 -2.54 -10.33
N MET A 16 20.54 -1.99 -9.51
CA MET A 16 19.54 -0.98 -9.91
C MET A 16 18.71 -1.41 -11.14
N LEU A 17 18.09 -2.60 -11.06
CA LEU A 17 17.35 -3.23 -12.17
C LEU A 17 16.31 -2.31 -12.83
N PHE A 18 15.69 -1.43 -12.05
CA PHE A 18 14.56 -0.61 -12.46
C PHE A 18 14.84 0.90 -12.46
N ASP A 19 16.09 1.33 -12.38
CA ASP A 19 16.45 2.76 -12.44
C ASP A 19 16.22 3.33 -13.85
N LYS A 20 16.50 2.52 -14.87
CA LYS A 20 16.25 2.84 -16.27
C LYS A 20 14.90 2.29 -16.75
N PRO A 21 14.29 2.90 -17.78
CA PRO A 21 13.09 2.37 -18.41
C PRO A 21 13.28 0.91 -18.86
N PHE A 22 12.30 0.06 -18.55
CA PHE A 22 12.24 -1.34 -18.96
C PHE A 22 11.08 -1.57 -19.92
N LYS A 23 11.09 -2.70 -20.64
CA LYS A 23 10.05 -3.08 -21.59
C LYS A 23 9.24 -4.26 -21.05
N THR A 24 7.92 -4.15 -21.09
CA THR A 24 7.02 -5.27 -20.79
C THR A 24 6.89 -6.15 -22.03
N ARG A 25 7.33 -7.41 -21.93
CA ARG A 25 7.21 -8.42 -23.00
C ARG A 25 5.82 -9.07 -23.02
N SER A 26 5.29 -9.39 -21.85
CA SER A 26 3.96 -10.01 -21.73
C SER A 26 3.37 -9.78 -20.35
N THR A 27 2.04 -9.71 -20.29
CA THR A 27 1.25 -9.64 -19.06
C THR A 27 0.23 -10.77 -19.08
N VAL A 28 0.16 -11.57 -18.02
CA VAL A 28 -0.74 -12.73 -17.92
C VAL A 28 -1.46 -12.70 -16.58
N LEU A 29 -2.79 -12.80 -16.58
CA LEU A 29 -3.56 -13.02 -15.36
C LEU A 29 -3.33 -14.45 -14.85
N LEU A 30 -2.87 -14.59 -13.60
CA LEU A 30 -2.62 -15.88 -12.98
C LEU A 30 -3.93 -16.57 -12.59
N ARG A 31 -4.05 -17.84 -12.99
CA ARG A 31 -5.10 -18.74 -12.48
C ARG A 31 -4.84 -19.08 -11.02
N ASP A 32 -5.88 -19.43 -10.27
CA ASP A 32 -5.80 -19.74 -8.83
C ASP A 32 -4.78 -20.83 -8.49
N SER A 33 -4.63 -21.84 -9.36
CA SER A 33 -3.64 -22.90 -9.16
C SER A 33 -2.20 -22.38 -9.20
N LYS A 34 -1.87 -21.46 -10.11
CA LYS A 34 -0.54 -20.83 -10.18
C LYS A 34 -0.34 -19.82 -9.06
N LYS A 35 -1.38 -19.05 -8.72
CA LYS A 35 -1.38 -18.13 -7.58
C LYS A 35 -1.05 -18.85 -6.27
N ARG A 36 -1.66 -20.01 -6.03
CA ARG A 36 -1.37 -20.85 -4.85
C ARG A 36 0.08 -21.33 -4.82
N LYS A 37 0.59 -21.83 -5.95
CA LYS A 37 1.99 -22.23 -6.09
C LYS A 37 2.97 -21.08 -5.84
N LEU A 38 2.65 -19.88 -6.31
CA LEU A 38 3.44 -18.68 -6.03
C LEU A 38 3.49 -18.41 -4.52
N ILE A 39 2.35 -18.43 -3.83
CA ILE A 39 2.28 -18.23 -2.37
C ILE A 39 3.08 -19.30 -1.62
N GLU A 40 2.98 -20.57 -2.01
CA GLU A 40 3.78 -21.67 -1.46
C GLU A 40 5.28 -21.46 -1.68
N THR A 41 5.66 -20.96 -2.86
CA THR A 41 7.07 -20.66 -3.19
C THR A 41 7.60 -19.48 -2.37
N ILE A 42 6.80 -18.43 -2.18
CA ILE A 42 7.13 -17.29 -1.31
C ILE A 42 7.30 -17.79 0.14
N ALA A 43 6.37 -18.62 0.61
CA ALA A 43 6.38 -19.17 1.96
C ALA A 43 7.63 -20.01 2.24
N SER A 44 8.01 -20.90 1.31
CA SER A 44 9.20 -21.73 1.42
C SER A 44 10.49 -20.91 1.32
N THR A 45 10.55 -19.93 0.41
CA THR A 45 11.73 -19.09 0.17
C THR A 45 12.05 -18.21 1.38
N PHE A 46 11.05 -17.54 1.95
CA PHE A 46 11.22 -16.64 3.09
C PHE A 46 10.99 -17.30 4.45
N LYS A 47 10.76 -18.63 4.47
CA LYS A 47 10.50 -19.43 5.69
C LYS A 47 9.37 -18.83 6.54
N ILE A 48 8.28 -18.45 5.90
CA ILE A 48 7.07 -17.91 6.54
C ILE A 48 5.89 -18.85 6.40
N ASP A 49 4.90 -18.70 7.27
CA ASP A 49 3.66 -19.48 7.19
C ASP A 49 2.92 -19.17 5.87
N PRO A 50 2.46 -20.18 5.11
CA PRO A 50 1.72 -19.98 3.87
C PRO A 50 0.47 -19.11 4.03
N SER A 51 -0.19 -19.18 5.18
CA SER A 51 -1.36 -18.35 5.49
C SER A 51 -1.00 -16.86 5.52
N LYS A 52 0.09 -16.49 6.22
CA LYS A 52 0.58 -15.10 6.28
C LYS A 52 1.11 -14.62 4.93
N ALA A 53 1.77 -15.50 4.18
CA ALA A 53 2.21 -15.21 2.83
C ALA A 53 1.03 -14.93 1.87
N GLY A 54 -0.11 -15.60 2.10
CA GLY A 54 -1.32 -15.50 1.28
C GLY A 54 -2.22 -14.30 1.59
N GLU A 55 -2.19 -13.78 2.82
CA GLU A 55 -2.95 -12.59 3.26
C GLU A 55 -2.96 -11.43 2.24
N PRO A 56 -1.81 -10.96 1.73
CA PRO A 56 -1.79 -9.84 0.77
C PRO A 56 -2.45 -10.17 -0.59
N PHE A 57 -2.67 -11.44 -0.90
CA PHE A 57 -3.24 -11.94 -2.16
C PHE A 57 -4.74 -12.29 -2.07
N HIS A 58 -5.35 -12.37 -0.89
CA HIS A 58 -6.74 -12.80 -0.72
C HIS A 58 -7.73 -11.86 -1.41
N GLY A 59 -8.64 -12.41 -2.23
CA GLY A 59 -9.65 -11.63 -2.96
C GLY A 59 -9.13 -10.73 -4.08
N LYS A 60 -7.81 -10.76 -4.35
CA LYS A 60 -7.16 -9.87 -5.34
C LYS A 60 -6.72 -10.57 -6.60
N SER A 61 -6.72 -9.83 -7.71
CA SER A 61 -6.21 -10.30 -9.00
C SER A 61 -4.69 -10.27 -9.03
N VAL A 62 -4.04 -11.30 -9.59
CA VAL A 62 -2.57 -11.37 -9.66
C VAL A 62 -2.14 -11.48 -11.11
N HIS A 63 -1.31 -10.54 -11.56
CA HIS A 63 -0.78 -10.48 -12.91
C HIS A 63 0.71 -10.82 -12.90
N GLU A 64 1.12 -11.75 -13.76
CA GLU A 64 2.51 -12.07 -14.05
C GLU A 64 2.98 -11.20 -15.23
N LEU A 65 3.98 -10.36 -14.99
CA LEU A 65 4.60 -9.47 -15.98
C LEU A 65 6.01 -9.96 -16.29
N LYS A 66 6.29 -10.26 -17.56
CA LYS A 66 7.65 -10.51 -18.04
C LYS A 66 8.25 -9.21 -18.49
N LEU A 67 9.26 -8.74 -17.77
CA LEU A 67 9.97 -7.50 -18.03
C LEU A 67 11.35 -7.81 -18.61
N ASN A 68 11.81 -6.94 -19.49
CA ASN A 68 13.20 -6.91 -19.93
C ASN A 68 13.80 -5.55 -19.54
N THR A 69 14.81 -5.58 -18.67
CA THR A 69 15.47 -4.38 -18.18
C THR A 69 16.48 -3.85 -19.20
N ASN A 70 16.93 -2.61 -19.01
CA ASN A 70 17.97 -2.02 -19.85
C ASN A 70 19.31 -2.78 -19.75
N SER A 71 19.56 -3.44 -18.61
CA SER A 71 20.71 -4.34 -18.39
C SER A 71 20.59 -5.68 -19.15
N ARG A 72 19.54 -5.86 -19.98
CA ARG A 72 19.18 -7.11 -20.68
C ARG A 72 18.85 -8.27 -19.74
N SER A 73 18.54 -7.99 -18.47
CA SER A 73 18.06 -8.99 -17.53
C SER A 73 16.57 -9.26 -17.78
N ASP A 74 16.21 -10.53 -17.83
CA ASP A 74 14.81 -10.94 -17.87
C ASP A 74 14.29 -11.06 -16.44
N VAL A 75 13.25 -10.29 -16.12
CA VAL A 75 12.68 -10.19 -14.78
C VAL A 75 11.22 -10.59 -14.85
N LEU A 76 10.79 -11.46 -13.93
CA LEU A 76 9.39 -11.84 -13.79
C LEU A 76 8.80 -11.10 -12.60
N CYS A 77 7.81 -10.23 -12.80
CA CYS A 77 7.20 -9.46 -11.73
C CYS A 77 5.75 -9.88 -11.50
N TYR A 78 5.36 -9.98 -10.24
CA TYR A 78 4.02 -10.36 -9.82
C TYR A 78 3.30 -9.15 -9.21
N LEU A 79 2.27 -8.68 -9.92
CA LEU A 79 1.45 -7.54 -9.55
C LEU A 79 0.14 -7.99 -8.94
N VAL A 80 -0.18 -7.52 -7.74
CA VAL A 80 -1.47 -7.74 -7.07
C VAL A 80 -2.31 -6.47 -7.18
N ASP A 81 -3.42 -6.52 -7.91
CA ASP A 81 -4.25 -5.35 -8.27
C ASP A 81 -3.45 -4.14 -8.79
N GLY A 82 -2.43 -4.43 -9.62
CA GLY A 82 -1.55 -3.43 -10.21
C GLY A 82 -0.36 -3.01 -9.35
N ILE A 83 -0.20 -3.55 -8.14
CA ILE A 83 0.91 -3.22 -7.24
C ILE A 83 1.95 -4.35 -7.28
N PRO A 84 3.23 -4.09 -7.61
CA PRO A 84 4.25 -5.11 -7.69
C PRO A 84 4.62 -5.58 -6.28
N PHE A 85 4.44 -6.86 -5.98
CA PHE A 85 4.74 -7.43 -4.66
C PHE A 85 6.02 -8.24 -4.66
N ILE A 86 6.24 -9.05 -5.68
CA ILE A 86 7.42 -9.90 -5.79
C ILE A 86 7.98 -9.75 -7.20
N PHE A 87 9.29 -9.81 -7.33
CA PHE A 87 9.93 -10.04 -8.62
C PHE A 87 10.95 -11.18 -8.52
N GLU A 88 11.15 -11.89 -9.61
CA GLU A 88 12.12 -12.95 -9.77
C GLU A 88 13.16 -12.53 -10.80
N VAL A 89 14.43 -12.68 -10.46
CA VAL A 89 15.55 -12.51 -11.37
C VAL A 89 16.56 -13.61 -11.07
N GLU A 90 17.08 -14.26 -12.11
CA GLU A 90 18.03 -15.37 -11.97
C GLU A 90 17.55 -16.47 -11.00
N SER A 91 16.26 -16.84 -11.11
CA SER A 91 15.62 -17.86 -10.27
C SER A 91 15.60 -17.54 -8.76
N THR A 92 15.85 -16.29 -8.40
CA THR A 92 15.78 -15.81 -7.01
C THR A 92 14.61 -14.84 -6.86
N LEU A 93 13.76 -15.07 -5.86
CA LEU A 93 12.62 -14.20 -5.53
C LEU A 93 13.05 -13.06 -4.60
N PHE A 94 12.56 -11.87 -4.92
CA PHE A 94 12.79 -10.65 -4.17
C PHE A 94 11.45 -10.00 -3.82
N PRO A 95 11.18 -9.71 -2.54
CA PRO A 95 10.03 -8.90 -2.18
C PRO A 95 10.27 -7.46 -2.59
N THR A 96 9.24 -6.77 -3.06
CA THR A 96 9.30 -5.33 -3.27
C THR A 96 9.14 -4.58 -1.96
N VAL A 97 9.44 -3.29 -1.97
CA VAL A 97 9.16 -2.40 -0.83
C VAL A 97 7.68 -2.41 -0.43
N PHE A 98 6.76 -2.66 -1.37
CA PHE A 98 5.33 -2.77 -1.11
C PHE A 98 4.97 -4.07 -0.37
N PHE A 99 5.56 -5.19 -0.74
CA PHE A 99 5.30 -6.45 -0.04
C PHE A 99 5.84 -6.42 1.39
N LEU A 100 7.00 -5.80 1.58
CA LEU A 100 7.62 -5.61 2.90
C LEU A 100 6.79 -4.74 3.85
N THR A 101 5.81 -3.96 3.37
CA THR A 101 4.92 -3.22 4.29
C THR A 101 3.94 -4.12 5.01
N PHE A 102 3.59 -5.27 4.42
CA PHE A 102 2.71 -6.26 5.06
C PHE A 102 3.50 -7.17 6.01
N LEU A 103 4.71 -7.54 5.60
CA LEU A 103 5.56 -8.47 6.33
C LEU A 103 6.98 -7.87 6.47
N PRO A 104 7.19 -6.90 7.37
CA PRO A 104 8.47 -6.18 7.49
C PRO A 104 9.62 -7.06 8.00
N ASN A 105 9.30 -8.14 8.73
CA ASN A 105 10.28 -8.98 9.43
C ASN A 105 10.76 -10.20 8.62
N ILE A 106 10.40 -10.31 7.33
CA ILE A 106 10.77 -11.48 6.51
C ILE A 106 12.22 -11.40 6.01
N LEU A 107 12.80 -10.19 5.98
CA LEU A 107 14.18 -9.94 5.61
C LEU A 107 14.91 -9.25 6.75
N LYS A 108 16.24 -9.46 6.81
CA LYS A 108 17.11 -8.60 7.62
C LYS A 108 17.06 -7.18 7.05
N THR A 109 16.69 -6.22 7.89
CA THR A 109 16.59 -4.81 7.52
C THR A 109 17.75 -4.04 8.10
N PHE A 110 18.49 -3.33 7.25
CA PHE A 110 19.61 -2.48 7.63
C PHE A 110 19.21 -1.01 7.56
N TYR A 111 19.69 -0.25 8.53
CA TYR A 111 19.31 1.16 8.66
C TYR A 111 20.42 2.08 8.19
N THR A 112 20.04 3.14 7.47
CA THR A 112 20.94 4.16 6.95
C THR A 112 20.36 5.55 7.17
N SER A 113 21.18 6.59 7.02
CA SER A 113 20.72 7.97 7.15
C SER A 113 20.00 8.42 5.89
N GLU A 114 19.13 9.43 6.03
CA GLU A 114 18.40 10.01 4.91
C GLU A 114 19.34 10.57 3.82
N SER A 115 20.48 11.13 4.20
CA SER A 115 21.49 11.62 3.26
C SER A 115 22.10 10.53 2.39
N VAL A 116 22.24 9.31 2.93
CA VAL A 116 22.73 8.15 2.17
C VAL A 116 21.61 7.58 1.30
N LEU A 117 20.38 7.58 1.81
CA LEU A 117 19.21 7.13 1.07
C LEU A 117 18.98 7.95 -0.21
N GLU A 118 19.14 9.27 -0.16
CA GLU A 118 19.09 10.10 -1.37
C GLU A 118 20.12 9.65 -2.41
N ARG A 119 21.33 9.25 -2.01
CA ARG A 119 22.32 8.70 -2.94
C ARG A 119 21.90 7.34 -3.52
N ILE A 120 21.24 6.50 -2.73
CA ILE A 120 20.69 5.22 -3.18
C ILE A 120 19.64 5.44 -4.27
N TYR A 121 18.75 6.42 -4.10
CA TYR A 121 17.76 6.77 -5.13
C TYR A 121 18.40 7.26 -6.44
N HIS A 122 19.62 7.78 -6.40
CA HIS A 122 20.40 8.14 -7.59
C HIS A 122 21.27 6.98 -8.12
N GLY A 123 20.96 5.73 -7.74
CA GLY A 123 21.60 4.53 -8.28
C GLY A 123 22.86 4.08 -7.54
N ALA A 124 23.15 4.60 -6.35
CA ALA A 124 24.26 4.13 -5.53
C ALA A 124 23.94 2.84 -4.75
N GLY A 125 24.96 2.00 -4.53
CA GLY A 125 24.87 0.93 -3.52
C GLY A 125 25.04 1.50 -2.11
N LEU A 126 24.61 0.75 -1.10
CA LEU A 126 24.82 1.12 0.31
C LEU A 126 26.23 0.71 0.72
N MET A 127 27.04 1.69 1.12
CA MET A 127 28.39 1.44 1.63
C MET A 127 28.36 1.22 3.15
N LEU A 128 29.27 0.40 3.65
CA LEU A 128 29.37 0.02 5.06
C LEU A 128 29.50 1.21 6.04
N PRO A 129 30.17 2.34 5.71
CA PRO A 129 30.17 3.53 6.58
C PRO A 129 28.80 4.20 6.75
N GLY A 130 27.88 4.01 5.80
CA GLY A 130 26.53 4.60 5.84
C GLY A 130 25.52 3.79 6.64
N VAL A 131 25.93 2.64 7.20
CA VAL A 131 25.04 1.72 7.92
C VAL A 131 25.15 1.96 9.41
N PHE A 132 24.02 2.07 10.10
CA PHE A 132 23.97 2.08 11.56
C PHE A 132 24.23 0.67 12.11
N LYS A 133 25.28 0.54 12.93
CA LYS A 133 25.75 -0.75 13.48
C LYS A 133 25.60 -0.85 15.00
N ASP A 134 25.49 0.30 15.65
CA ASP A 134 25.53 0.40 17.10
C ASP A 134 24.14 0.26 17.73
N GLY A 135 24.11 0.00 19.03
CA GLY A 135 22.88 -0.12 19.80
C GLY A 135 22.02 -1.32 19.37
N PRO A 136 20.70 -1.13 19.13
CA PRO A 136 19.77 -2.23 18.88
C PRO A 136 20.03 -2.97 17.56
N PHE A 137 20.86 -2.39 16.68
CA PHE A 137 21.13 -2.95 15.36
C PHE A 137 22.30 -3.95 15.34
N ALA A 138 23.07 -4.07 16.44
CA ALA A 138 24.29 -4.87 16.49
C ALA A 138 24.05 -6.36 16.17
N GLU A 139 22.92 -6.91 16.60
CA GLU A 139 22.55 -8.31 16.34
C GLU A 139 22.33 -8.61 14.86
N ASN A 140 22.03 -7.60 14.03
CA ASN A 140 21.83 -7.80 12.59
C ASN A 140 23.13 -8.14 11.85
N PHE A 141 24.30 -7.94 12.47
CA PHE A 141 25.62 -8.08 11.85
C PHE A 141 26.37 -9.37 12.24
N THR A 142 25.81 -10.22 13.11
CA THR A 142 26.46 -11.46 13.54
C THR A 142 26.51 -12.50 12.41
N ASP A 143 25.38 -12.71 11.74
CA ASP A 143 25.20 -13.77 10.74
C ASP A 143 24.97 -13.19 9.33
N LEU A 144 26.01 -12.61 8.73
CA LEU A 144 25.97 -12.04 7.38
C LEU A 144 26.40 -13.08 6.34
N CYS A 145 25.48 -13.38 5.42
CA CYS A 145 25.74 -14.22 4.27
C CYS A 145 25.80 -13.37 2.99
N LYS A 146 26.95 -13.34 2.33
CA LYS A 146 27.10 -12.73 1.00
C LYS A 146 26.11 -13.37 0.03
N GLY A 147 25.38 -12.53 -0.71
CA GLY A 147 24.34 -12.94 -1.66
C GLY A 147 22.98 -13.21 -1.04
N SER A 148 22.81 -13.05 0.28
CA SER A 148 21.47 -13.12 0.88
C SER A 148 20.66 -11.84 0.62
N VAL A 149 19.35 -11.98 0.49
CA VAL A 149 18.42 -10.87 0.26
C VAL A 149 18.22 -10.06 1.55
N CYS A 150 18.30 -8.74 1.44
CA CYS A 150 18.11 -7.83 2.57
C CYS A 150 17.32 -6.59 2.18
N ALA A 151 16.72 -5.94 3.19
CA ALA A 151 16.03 -4.67 3.05
C ALA A 151 16.87 -3.53 3.64
N VAL A 152 16.62 -2.31 3.15
CA VAL A 152 17.21 -1.08 3.66
C VAL A 152 16.09 -0.12 4.08
N ALA A 153 16.22 0.49 5.25
CA ALA A 153 15.30 1.48 5.81
C ALA A 153 16.05 2.75 6.25
N SER A 154 15.34 3.86 6.35
CA SER A 154 15.85 5.12 6.89
C SER A 154 15.77 5.12 8.41
N LEU A 155 16.77 5.73 9.04
CA LEU A 155 16.78 6.09 10.45
C LEU A 155 16.95 7.60 10.58
N SER A 156 16.03 8.25 11.29
CA SER A 156 16.08 9.67 11.61
C SER A 156 15.78 9.88 13.10
N GLY A 157 16.24 10.98 13.67
CA GLY A 157 15.96 11.34 15.07
C GLY A 157 17.20 11.50 15.95
N SER A 158 16.97 11.98 17.16
CA SER A 158 17.99 12.16 18.20
C SER A 158 18.11 10.92 19.08
N SER A 159 19.17 10.82 19.88
CA SER A 159 19.45 9.67 20.76
C SER A 159 18.28 9.23 21.66
N ASP A 160 17.37 10.13 22.01
CA ASP A 160 16.20 9.86 22.86
C ASP A 160 14.92 9.47 22.09
N SER A 161 14.86 9.68 20.78
CA SER A 161 13.66 9.44 19.95
C SER A 161 14.03 9.03 18.54
N VAL A 162 14.41 7.76 18.41
CA VAL A 162 14.77 7.16 17.12
C VAL A 162 13.49 6.89 16.31
N GLN A 163 13.45 7.35 15.07
CA GLN A 163 12.38 7.08 14.10
C GLN A 163 12.95 6.25 12.95
N THR A 164 12.17 5.27 12.52
CA THR A 164 12.49 4.40 11.38
C THR A 164 11.44 4.50 10.29
N SER A 165 11.85 4.46 9.03
CA SER A 165 10.92 4.26 7.92
C SER A 165 10.60 2.77 7.71
N LYS A 166 9.63 2.50 6.84
CA LYS A 166 9.47 1.19 6.21
C LYS A 166 10.68 0.87 5.31
N ALA A 167 10.75 -0.35 4.79
CA ALA A 167 11.75 -0.72 3.80
C ALA A 167 11.61 0.16 2.55
N VAL A 168 12.67 0.89 2.22
CA VAL A 168 12.75 1.84 1.09
C VAL A 168 13.59 1.31 -0.07
N ALA A 169 14.40 0.29 0.19
CA ALA A 169 15.13 -0.41 -0.85
C ALA A 169 15.31 -1.89 -0.51
N VAL A 170 15.51 -2.71 -1.54
CA VAL A 170 15.76 -4.15 -1.45
C VAL A 170 16.99 -4.48 -2.28
N GLY A 171 17.83 -5.34 -1.74
CA GLY A 171 19.13 -5.64 -2.32
C GLY A 171 19.69 -6.99 -1.88
N LEU A 172 20.94 -7.22 -2.27
CA LEU A 172 21.74 -8.37 -1.87
C LEU A 172 22.93 -7.91 -1.01
N LEU A 173 23.21 -8.67 0.04
CA LEU A 173 24.42 -8.45 0.85
C LEU A 173 25.67 -8.72 0.01
N ALA A 174 26.58 -7.75 -0.07
CA ALA A 174 27.83 -7.88 -0.79
C ALA A 174 28.98 -8.42 0.08
N MET A 175 28.76 -8.53 1.40
CA MET A 175 29.77 -8.91 2.39
C MET A 175 29.31 -10.08 3.26
N SER A 176 30.22 -11.00 3.56
CA SER A 176 30.04 -12.03 4.60
C SER A 176 30.44 -11.52 5.99
N SER A 177 30.15 -12.28 7.06
CA SER A 177 30.62 -11.93 8.41
C SER A 177 32.16 -11.78 8.49
N ALA A 178 32.91 -12.61 7.76
CA ALA A 178 34.36 -12.53 7.69
C ALA A 178 34.84 -11.26 6.97
N ASP A 179 34.18 -10.90 5.86
CA ASP A 179 34.49 -9.66 5.11
C ASP A 179 34.14 -8.43 5.95
N PHE A 180 33.01 -8.45 6.65
CA PHE A 180 32.59 -7.37 7.53
C PHE A 180 33.66 -7.07 8.59
N GLN A 181 34.15 -8.11 9.28
CA GLN A 181 35.21 -7.99 10.29
C GLN A 181 36.55 -7.53 9.68
N SER A 182 36.89 -8.03 8.49
CA SER A 182 38.19 -7.75 7.84
C SER A 182 38.24 -6.41 7.09
N SER A 183 37.08 -5.82 6.78
CA SER A 183 36.97 -4.63 5.94
C SER A 183 37.37 -3.31 6.60
N GLY A 184 37.56 -3.30 7.92
CA GLY A 184 37.84 -2.08 8.69
C GLY A 184 36.74 -1.02 8.54
N GLY A 185 35.49 -1.43 8.32
CA GLY A 185 34.34 -0.53 8.19
C GLY A 185 34.15 0.12 6.82
N LYS A 186 34.87 -0.34 5.78
CA LYS A 186 34.79 0.19 4.41
C LYS A 186 34.24 -0.85 3.42
N GLY A 187 33.83 -0.39 2.24
CA GLY A 187 33.36 -1.27 1.15
C GLY A 187 31.86 -1.19 0.90
N VAL A 188 31.43 -1.87 -0.17
CA VAL A 188 30.01 -2.00 -0.54
C VAL A 188 29.38 -3.03 0.38
N PHE A 189 28.32 -2.65 1.08
CA PHE A 189 27.62 -3.50 2.03
C PHE A 189 26.39 -4.15 1.41
N VAL A 190 25.55 -3.36 0.73
CA VAL A 190 24.38 -3.86 0.00
C VAL A 190 24.43 -3.38 -1.45
N THR A 191 24.33 -4.34 -2.36
CA THR A 191 24.03 -4.07 -3.77
C THR A 191 22.53 -3.89 -3.90
N VAL A 192 22.08 -2.68 -4.22
CA VAL A 192 20.65 -2.35 -4.31
C VAL A 192 20.11 -2.77 -5.68
N LEU A 193 18.96 -3.47 -5.67
CA LEU A 193 18.28 -3.97 -6.87
C LEU A 193 17.04 -3.12 -7.18
N HIS A 194 16.25 -2.81 -6.15
CA HIS A 194 14.95 -2.13 -6.23
C HIS A 194 14.84 -1.06 -5.14
N THR A 195 14.20 0.07 -5.44
CA THR A 195 13.97 1.18 -4.50
C THR A 195 12.54 1.71 -4.57
N ALA A 196 12.10 2.42 -3.52
CA ALA A 196 10.80 3.06 -3.44
C ALA A 196 10.57 4.21 -4.44
N ARG A 197 11.62 4.67 -5.15
CA ARG A 197 11.56 5.75 -6.15
C ARG A 197 11.95 5.29 -7.55
N ASP A 198 12.06 3.99 -7.81
CA ASP A 198 12.43 3.48 -9.12
C ASP A 198 11.23 3.30 -10.08
N ARG A 199 11.52 2.95 -11.34
CA ARG A 199 10.52 2.76 -12.39
C ARG A 199 9.58 1.57 -12.14
N LEU A 200 9.95 0.61 -11.27
CA LEU A 200 9.03 -0.48 -10.93
C LEU A 200 7.84 0.07 -10.14
N THR A 201 8.10 1.04 -9.26
CA THR A 201 7.03 1.71 -8.50
C THR A 201 6.09 2.54 -9.38
N GLU A 202 6.54 2.97 -10.56
CA GLU A 202 5.71 3.72 -11.52
C GLU A 202 4.62 2.85 -12.17
N LEU A 203 4.68 1.53 -12.04
CA LEU A 203 3.59 0.63 -12.43
C LEU A 203 2.34 0.86 -11.57
N CYS A 204 2.50 1.37 -10.35
CA CYS A 204 1.41 1.73 -9.46
C CYS A 204 0.89 3.13 -9.77
N SER A 205 -0.43 3.33 -9.68
CA SER A 205 -0.99 4.68 -9.68
C SER A 205 -0.48 5.50 -8.47
N PRO A 206 -0.38 6.84 -8.58
CA PRO A 206 0.03 7.69 -7.46
C PRO A 206 -0.82 7.48 -6.19
N HIS A 207 -2.13 7.29 -6.35
CA HIS A 207 -3.04 6.99 -5.24
C HIS A 207 -2.67 5.69 -4.53
N GLN A 208 -2.39 4.61 -5.27
CA GLN A 208 -1.97 3.35 -4.67
C GLN A 208 -0.63 3.50 -3.94
N ARG A 209 0.35 4.23 -4.51
CA ARG A 209 1.64 4.47 -3.84
C ARG A 209 1.49 5.21 -2.52
N ALA A 210 0.63 6.22 -2.47
CA ALA A 210 0.39 7.01 -1.27
C ALA A 210 -0.12 6.15 -0.10
N GLN A 211 -0.93 5.10 -0.37
CA GLN A 211 -1.44 4.19 0.66
C GLN A 211 -0.35 3.44 1.42
N PHE A 212 0.82 3.24 0.81
CA PHE A 212 1.91 2.50 1.43
C PHE A 212 2.79 3.37 2.33
N ALA A 213 2.72 4.70 2.21
CA ALA A 213 3.45 5.62 3.08
C ALA A 213 4.94 5.24 3.26
N LEU A 214 5.61 4.83 2.18
CA LEU A 214 6.94 4.20 2.24
C LEU A 214 8.01 5.11 2.84
N THR A 215 7.84 6.43 2.70
CA THR A 215 8.76 7.46 3.18
C THR A 215 8.37 8.03 4.54
N GLU A 216 7.25 7.62 5.14
CA GLU A 216 6.86 8.08 6.47
C GLU A 216 7.71 7.37 7.53
N THR A 217 8.14 8.13 8.54
CA THR A 217 8.92 7.63 9.68
C THR A 217 8.03 7.43 10.88
N THR A 218 8.21 6.30 11.57
CA THR A 218 7.51 5.94 12.80
C THR A 218 8.52 5.74 13.93
N PRO A 219 8.15 5.93 15.21
CA PRO A 219 9.04 5.64 16.33
C PRO A 219 9.58 4.21 16.28
N PHE A 220 10.88 4.05 16.52
CA PHE A 220 11.53 2.74 16.61
C PHE A 220 11.10 2.06 17.92
N LEU A 221 10.47 0.88 17.82
CA LEU A 221 10.06 0.10 18.99
C LEU A 221 10.94 -1.15 19.09
N ASP A 222 11.82 -1.18 20.09
CA ASP A 222 12.89 -2.18 20.22
C ASP A 222 12.40 -3.61 20.57
N LYS A 223 11.09 -3.78 20.85
CA LYS A 223 10.42 -5.09 20.96
C LYS A 223 8.96 -4.97 20.57
N VAL A 224 8.58 -5.54 19.42
CA VAL A 224 7.19 -5.88 19.13
C VAL A 224 7.12 -7.31 18.61
N SER A 225 7.15 -8.25 19.56
CA SER A 225 6.34 -9.44 19.40
C SER A 225 4.88 -9.00 19.43
N GLY A 226 4.20 -9.02 18.29
CA GLY A 226 2.73 -9.00 18.26
C GLY A 226 2.02 -7.76 17.72
N LEU A 227 2.58 -7.02 16.76
CA LEU A 227 1.75 -6.21 15.87
C LEU A 227 1.67 -6.91 14.52
N LEU A 228 0.60 -7.70 14.37
CA LEU A 228 0.02 -7.97 13.07
C LEU A 228 -0.19 -6.62 12.36
N PRO A 229 0.04 -6.54 11.04
CA PRO A 229 -0.06 -5.30 10.30
C PRO A 229 -1.41 -4.63 10.56
N LEU A 230 -1.38 -3.30 10.67
CA LEU A 230 -2.55 -2.41 10.60
C LEU A 230 -3.56 -3.04 9.64
N GLN A 231 -4.75 -3.37 10.14
CA GLN A 231 -5.86 -3.82 9.32
C GLN A 231 -6.02 -2.81 8.18
N LEU A 232 -5.64 -3.23 6.98
CA LEU A 232 -5.98 -2.56 5.75
C LEU A 232 -7.50 -2.70 5.64
N ASN A 233 -8.25 -1.77 6.24
CA ASN A 233 -9.69 -1.70 6.09
C ASN A 233 -10.00 -1.27 4.66
N LEU A 234 -9.88 -2.21 3.72
CA LEU A 234 -10.69 -2.22 2.52
C LEU A 234 -12.04 -2.83 2.90
N PRO A 235 -13.16 -2.10 2.75
CA PRO A 235 -14.42 -2.76 2.48
C PRO A 235 -14.33 -3.33 1.06
N THR A 236 -13.98 -4.63 0.97
CA THR A 236 -14.18 -5.41 -0.25
C THR A 236 -15.43 -6.23 -0.04
N GLU A 237 -16.58 -5.71 -0.45
CA GLU A 237 -17.71 -6.53 -0.90
C GLU A 237 -18.28 -5.85 -2.14
N ILE A 238 -17.69 -6.21 -3.28
CA ILE A 238 -18.37 -6.18 -4.56
C ILE A 238 -18.30 -7.62 -5.05
N ASP A 239 -19.26 -8.42 -4.61
CA ASP A 239 -19.60 -9.63 -5.35
C ASP A 239 -20.13 -9.19 -6.72
N LYS A 240 -19.49 -9.73 -7.75
CA LYS A 240 -20.01 -9.76 -9.12
C LYS A 240 -20.65 -11.12 -9.33
N ASP A 241 -21.90 -11.07 -9.79
CA ASP A 241 -22.67 -11.99 -10.63
C ASP A 241 -24.14 -11.76 -10.19
N GLU A 242 -25.13 -11.47 -11.03
CA GLU A 242 -25.40 -11.90 -12.41
C GLU A 242 -26.03 -10.73 -13.22
N ALA A 243 -25.96 -10.85 -14.54
CA ALA A 243 -26.82 -10.10 -15.44
C ALA A 243 -28.24 -10.68 -15.36
N ASP A 244 -29.24 -9.84 -15.08
CA ASP A 244 -30.62 -10.10 -15.48
C ASP A 244 -31.42 -8.79 -15.58
N ASP A 245 -32.42 -8.87 -16.46
CA ASP A 245 -33.25 -7.84 -17.10
C ASP A 245 -34.23 -7.09 -16.16
N PHE A 246 -34.77 -5.95 -16.64
CA PHE A 246 -35.73 -4.99 -16.05
C PHE A 246 -37.00 -5.61 -15.37
N PRO A 247 -37.85 -4.92 -14.52
CA PRO A 247 -38.27 -3.51 -14.60
C PRO A 247 -38.58 -2.75 -13.27
N LEU A 248 -38.99 -1.47 -13.42
CA LEU A 248 -39.59 -0.57 -12.43
C LEU A 248 -40.79 -1.20 -11.69
N SER A 249 -40.88 -1.01 -10.36
CA SER A 249 -42.15 -1.03 -9.64
C SER A 249 -42.11 -0.16 -8.38
N ASP A 250 -42.96 0.86 -8.36
CA ASP A 250 -43.37 1.59 -7.15
C ASP A 250 -43.97 0.63 -6.13
N SER A 251 -43.57 0.79 -4.86
CA SER A 251 -44.32 0.34 -3.68
C SER A 251 -43.71 1.00 -2.45
N GLU A 252 -44.34 2.09 -2.02
CA GLU A 252 -44.31 2.54 -0.63
C GLU A 252 -44.71 1.37 0.28
N THR A 253 -44.01 1.17 1.40
CA THR A 253 -44.58 1.19 2.76
C THR A 253 -43.47 1.03 3.81
N THR A 254 -43.52 1.95 4.76
CA THR A 254 -42.78 2.17 6.00
C THR A 254 -42.58 0.95 6.93
N ALA A 255 -41.35 0.78 7.44
CA ALA A 255 -41.03 0.36 8.82
C ALA A 255 -39.50 0.17 9.01
N GLY A 256 -38.78 1.24 9.37
CA GLY A 256 -37.36 1.20 9.71
C GLY A 256 -36.77 2.60 9.96
N ASN A 257 -37.43 3.39 10.80
CA ASN A 257 -37.33 4.86 10.78
C ASN A 257 -36.04 5.43 11.39
N ASP A 258 -35.39 4.80 12.38
CA ASP A 258 -34.29 5.48 13.09
C ASP A 258 -32.96 5.51 12.30
N GLN A 259 -32.62 4.43 11.56
CA GLN A 259 -31.34 4.33 10.87
C GLN A 259 -31.33 5.09 9.53
N THR A 260 -32.49 5.22 8.88
CA THR A 260 -32.62 5.95 7.60
C THR A 260 -32.63 7.46 7.84
N GLU A 261 -33.23 7.92 8.93
CA GLU A 261 -33.16 9.32 9.36
C GLU A 261 -31.75 9.69 9.82
N LEU A 262 -31.07 8.81 10.56
CA LEU A 262 -29.67 8.97 10.93
C LEU A 262 -28.76 9.07 9.69
N LEU A 263 -28.99 8.23 8.68
CA LEU A 263 -28.27 8.27 7.41
C LEU A 263 -28.41 9.63 6.72
N MET A 264 -29.64 10.17 6.68
CA MET A 264 -29.90 11.48 6.09
C MET A 264 -29.22 12.62 6.88
N ASN A 265 -29.29 12.59 8.21
CA ASN A 265 -28.65 13.60 9.05
C ASN A 265 -27.12 13.58 8.91
N CYS A 266 -26.52 12.38 8.89
CA CYS A 266 -25.07 12.22 8.65
C CYS A 266 -24.68 12.67 7.24
N PHE A 267 -25.52 12.43 6.24
CA PHE A 267 -25.33 12.89 4.88
C PHE A 267 -25.30 14.42 4.79
N LEU A 268 -26.34 15.09 5.31
CA LEU A 268 -26.44 16.56 5.29
C LEU A 268 -25.32 17.23 6.09
N HIS A 269 -24.96 16.68 7.26
CA HIS A 269 -23.85 17.21 8.03
C HIS A 269 -22.51 17.01 7.30
N GLY A 270 -22.29 15.83 6.71
CA GLY A 270 -21.12 15.55 5.88
C GLY A 270 -20.98 16.53 4.72
N LEU A 271 -22.07 16.87 4.04
CA LEU A 271 -22.08 17.90 2.99
C LEU A 271 -21.77 19.31 3.52
N SER A 272 -22.27 19.67 4.71
CA SER A 272 -22.02 20.97 5.32
C SER A 272 -20.56 21.21 5.71
N MET A 273 -19.78 20.14 5.87
CA MET A 273 -18.35 20.20 6.20
C MET A 273 -17.45 20.29 4.97
N LEU A 274 -17.99 20.15 3.76
CA LEU A 274 -17.22 20.19 2.51
C LEU A 274 -17.17 21.60 1.92
N SER A 275 -16.01 21.96 1.40
CA SER A 275 -15.77 23.19 0.65
C SER A 275 -15.69 22.90 -0.85
N ALA A 276 -15.78 23.94 -1.69
CA ALA A 276 -15.66 23.79 -3.14
C ALA A 276 -14.31 23.19 -3.59
N GLY A 277 -13.26 23.28 -2.74
CA GLY A 277 -11.94 22.71 -3.01
C GLY A 277 -11.82 21.20 -2.74
N ASP A 278 -12.83 20.58 -2.14
CA ASP A 278 -12.81 19.14 -1.81
C ASP A 278 -13.31 18.25 -2.97
N PHE A 279 -13.80 18.87 -4.06
CA PHE A 279 -14.28 18.18 -5.26
C PHE A 279 -13.20 18.15 -6.36
N PRO A 280 -13.11 17.08 -7.17
CA PRO A 280 -13.98 15.89 -7.20
C PRO A 280 -13.70 14.90 -6.06
N LEU A 281 -14.77 14.40 -5.42
CA LEU A 281 -14.69 13.56 -4.22
C LEU A 281 -15.28 12.17 -4.48
N PRO A 282 -14.50 11.08 -4.38
CA PRO A 282 -15.03 9.73 -4.51
C PRO A 282 -16.11 9.38 -3.48
N ALA A 283 -17.18 8.72 -3.89
CA ALA A 283 -18.33 8.37 -3.04
C ALA A 283 -17.95 7.51 -1.82
N ASN A 284 -16.96 6.62 -1.97
CA ASN A 284 -16.45 5.80 -0.88
C ASN A 284 -15.73 6.65 0.20
N VAL A 285 -14.97 7.66 -0.21
CA VAL A 285 -14.28 8.60 0.67
C VAL A 285 -15.30 9.50 1.36
N PHE A 286 -16.29 10.00 0.63
CA PHE A 286 -17.38 10.79 1.20
C PHE A 286 -18.11 10.02 2.31
N TYR A 287 -18.52 8.76 2.04
CA TYR A 287 -19.21 7.94 3.04
C TYR A 287 -18.31 7.60 4.25
N ALA A 288 -17.07 7.17 4.01
CA ALA A 288 -16.18 6.72 5.09
C ALA A 288 -15.66 7.88 5.95
N LYS A 289 -15.35 9.03 5.36
CA LYS A 289 -14.70 10.15 6.05
C LYS A 289 -15.69 11.19 6.55
N HIS A 290 -16.77 11.45 5.80
CA HIS A 290 -17.70 12.55 6.07
C HIS A 290 -19.09 12.09 6.50
N MET A 291 -19.54 10.86 6.19
CA MET A 291 -20.83 10.37 6.70
C MET A 291 -20.67 9.54 7.97
N LYS A 292 -19.67 8.64 8.03
CA LYS A 292 -19.45 7.80 9.24
C LYS A 292 -18.92 8.59 10.43
N ASN A 293 -18.05 9.59 10.19
CA ASN A 293 -17.40 10.34 11.27
C ASN A 293 -18.21 11.55 11.74
N SER A 294 -19.21 11.97 10.96
CA SER A 294 -20.03 13.15 11.25
C SER A 294 -21.32 12.78 11.99
N ASN A 295 -21.33 11.69 12.76
CA ASN A 295 -22.47 11.39 13.61
C ASN A 295 -22.32 12.07 14.99
N PRO A 296 -23.15 13.09 15.30
CA PRO A 296 -23.11 13.78 16.60
C PRO A 296 -23.48 12.89 17.80
N SER A 297 -24.10 11.72 17.58
CA SER A 297 -24.51 10.80 18.65
C SER A 297 -23.50 9.68 18.94
N GLY A 298 -22.37 9.60 18.22
CA GLY A 298 -21.35 8.55 18.41
C GLY A 298 -21.78 7.14 17.98
N ALA A 299 -22.98 6.97 17.41
CA ALA A 299 -23.46 5.69 16.90
C ALA A 299 -22.80 5.35 15.55
N GLN A 300 -22.46 4.06 15.32
CA GLN A 300 -21.89 3.65 14.04
C GLN A 300 -22.97 3.57 12.96
N LEU A 301 -22.82 4.38 11.90
CA LEU A 301 -23.69 4.37 10.72
C LEU A 301 -23.43 3.09 9.89
N ASP A 302 -24.46 2.24 9.79
CA ASP A 302 -24.42 0.99 9.04
C ASP A 302 -25.42 0.99 7.87
N ILE A 303 -24.93 1.23 6.64
CA ILE A 303 -25.75 1.29 5.43
C ILE A 303 -26.54 0.00 5.18
N LYS A 304 -26.04 -1.16 5.64
CA LYS A 304 -26.71 -2.46 5.45
C LYS A 304 -28.01 -2.55 6.25
N LYS A 305 -28.18 -1.73 7.29
CA LYS A 305 -29.39 -1.63 8.12
C LYS A 305 -30.37 -0.55 7.64
N THR A 306 -30.02 0.18 6.58
CA THR A 306 -30.88 1.23 5.99
C THR A 306 -31.66 0.69 4.81
N ALA A 307 -32.71 1.40 4.38
CA ALA A 307 -33.54 1.02 3.24
C ALA A 307 -32.76 0.87 1.92
N TYR A 308 -31.60 1.53 1.79
CA TYR A 308 -30.81 1.56 0.56
C TYR A 308 -29.85 0.37 0.42
N LYS A 309 -29.43 -0.23 1.54
CA LYS A 309 -28.48 -1.37 1.64
C LYS A 309 -27.08 -1.16 1.02
N LYS A 310 -26.92 -0.19 0.11
CA LYS A 310 -25.70 0.18 -0.63
C LYS A 310 -25.58 1.70 -0.70
N VAL A 311 -24.35 2.22 -0.57
CA VAL A 311 -24.06 3.67 -0.59
C VAL A 311 -24.34 4.28 -1.97
N GLY A 312 -24.00 3.57 -3.05
CA GLY A 312 -24.23 4.05 -4.42
C GLY A 312 -25.72 4.33 -4.69
N VAL A 313 -26.60 3.39 -4.32
CA VAL A 313 -28.06 3.53 -4.48
C VAL A 313 -28.60 4.74 -3.72
N PHE A 314 -28.09 5.00 -2.52
CA PHE A 314 -28.45 6.17 -1.74
C PHE A 314 -28.01 7.48 -2.42
N LEU A 315 -26.76 7.55 -2.88
CA LEU A 315 -26.21 8.76 -3.50
C LEU A 315 -26.85 9.04 -4.87
N GLU A 316 -27.16 8.02 -5.66
CA GLU A 316 -27.90 8.16 -6.91
C GLU A 316 -29.29 8.75 -6.68
N LYS A 317 -29.99 8.31 -5.62
CA LYS A 317 -31.26 8.92 -5.21
C LYS A 317 -31.08 10.38 -4.78
N MET A 318 -30.05 10.69 -3.99
CA MET A 318 -29.75 12.07 -3.56
C MET A 318 -29.36 12.98 -4.73
N ALA A 319 -28.75 12.41 -5.78
CA ALA A 319 -28.48 13.13 -7.01
C ALA A 319 -29.77 13.39 -7.81
N ALA A 320 -30.67 12.41 -7.89
CA ALA A 320 -31.98 12.57 -8.52
C ALA A 320 -32.87 13.59 -7.79
N GLU A 321 -32.79 13.66 -6.46
CA GLU A 321 -33.46 14.67 -5.62
C GLU A 321 -32.75 16.04 -5.64
N GLY A 322 -31.60 16.14 -6.31
CA GLY A 322 -30.89 17.40 -6.56
C GLY A 322 -30.06 17.92 -5.39
N TYR A 323 -29.60 17.07 -4.46
CA TYR A 323 -28.67 17.49 -3.40
C TYR A 323 -27.21 17.55 -3.88
N ILE A 324 -26.83 16.65 -4.78
CA ILE A 324 -25.45 16.48 -5.25
C ILE A 324 -25.42 16.18 -6.75
N THR A 325 -24.27 16.38 -7.38
CA THR A 325 -24.00 15.94 -8.76
C THR A 325 -22.99 14.80 -8.73
N LEU A 326 -23.28 13.74 -9.47
CA LEU A 326 -22.45 12.54 -9.56
C LEU A 326 -21.97 12.33 -10.99
N GLU A 327 -20.71 11.94 -11.13
CA GLU A 327 -20.15 11.40 -12.37
C GLU A 327 -19.72 9.95 -12.16
N VAL A 328 -20.03 9.10 -13.14
CA VAL A 328 -19.63 7.69 -13.15
C VAL A 328 -18.54 7.52 -14.20
N GLU A 329 -17.28 7.49 -13.76
CA GLU A 329 -16.13 7.30 -14.67
C GLU A 329 -16.05 5.87 -15.21
N LYS A 330 -16.32 4.88 -14.35
CA LYS A 330 -16.30 3.44 -14.63
C LYS A 330 -17.40 2.74 -13.83
N PRO A 331 -17.93 1.59 -14.28
CA PRO A 331 -18.93 0.85 -13.51
C PRO A 331 -18.39 0.51 -12.11
N GLY A 332 -19.02 1.08 -11.08
CA GLY A 332 -18.62 0.94 -9.67
C GLY A 332 -17.77 2.06 -9.08
N ILE A 333 -17.33 3.05 -9.87
CA ILE A 333 -16.61 4.24 -9.40
C ILE A 333 -17.51 5.47 -9.56
N ILE A 334 -18.14 5.86 -8.46
CA ILE A 334 -19.02 7.04 -8.38
C ILE A 334 -18.22 8.18 -7.75
N ILE A 335 -18.19 9.33 -8.42
CA ILE A 335 -17.48 10.53 -8.00
C ILE A 335 -18.51 11.64 -7.79
N LEU A 336 -18.52 12.25 -6.60
CA LEU A 336 -19.25 13.49 -6.35
C LEU A 336 -18.47 14.65 -6.96
N THR A 337 -19.12 15.45 -7.80
CA THR A 337 -18.48 16.57 -8.51
C THR A 337 -18.89 17.93 -7.96
N SER A 338 -20.11 18.05 -7.41
CA SER A 338 -20.57 19.27 -6.76
C SER A 338 -21.72 19.03 -5.79
N VAL A 339 -21.91 19.97 -4.85
CA VAL A 339 -23.08 20.02 -3.96
C VAL A 339 -24.01 21.15 -4.41
N CYS A 340 -25.28 20.83 -4.58
CA CYS A 340 -26.29 21.81 -4.96
C CYS A 340 -26.81 22.51 -3.69
N GLN A 341 -26.26 23.69 -3.37
CA GLN A 341 -26.62 24.47 -2.18
C GLN A 341 -28.04 25.09 -2.20
N ASN A 342 -28.80 24.91 -3.29
CA ASN A 342 -30.11 25.55 -3.49
C ASN A 342 -31.31 24.69 -3.09
N ASN A 343 -31.11 23.52 -2.46
CA ASN A 343 -32.23 22.68 -2.04
C ASN A 343 -32.76 23.12 -0.65
N PRO A 344 -34.04 23.52 -0.52
CA PRO A 344 -34.61 24.10 0.71
C PRO A 344 -34.59 23.15 1.93
N SER A 345 -34.33 21.86 1.73
CA SER A 345 -34.22 20.82 2.78
C SER A 345 -32.80 20.65 3.36
N SER A 346 -31.79 21.34 2.82
CA SER A 346 -30.38 21.28 3.27
C SER A 346 -30.08 22.08 4.55
N ARG A 347 -31.06 22.83 5.07
CA ARG A 347 -30.94 23.56 6.33
C ARG A 347 -31.47 22.69 7.47
N LEU A 348 -30.56 22.14 8.26
CA LEU A 348 -30.89 21.56 9.58
C LEU A 348 -31.65 22.60 10.42
N PRO A 349 -32.67 22.20 11.22
CA PRO A 349 -33.39 23.12 12.09
C PRO A 349 -32.43 23.79 13.07
N ALA A 350 -32.63 25.09 13.29
CA ALA A 350 -31.74 26.01 14.02
C ALA A 350 -31.60 25.75 15.54
N SER A 351 -31.85 24.53 16.03
CA SER A 351 -31.81 24.19 17.45
C SER A 351 -30.57 23.39 17.89
N SER A 352 -29.57 23.20 17.02
CA SER A 352 -28.41 22.34 17.30
C SER A 352 -27.06 23.00 17.02
N VAL A 353 -26.98 24.33 17.04
CA VAL A 353 -25.69 25.04 17.01
C VAL A 353 -25.28 25.30 18.47
N PRO A 354 -24.22 24.69 19.00
CA PRO A 354 -23.63 25.19 20.23
C PRO A 354 -22.98 26.54 19.91
N THR A 355 -23.53 27.59 20.49
CA THR A 355 -22.97 28.94 20.53
C THR A 355 -21.53 28.87 21.03
N LEU A 356 -20.56 29.03 20.14
CA LEU A 356 -19.21 29.40 20.52
C LEU A 356 -19.24 30.90 20.84
N ILE A 357 -19.26 31.20 22.14
CA ILE A 357 -18.94 32.52 22.68
C ILE A 357 -17.46 32.77 22.38
N PHE A 358 -17.19 33.95 21.80
CA PHE A 358 -15.86 34.47 21.46
C PHE A 358 -14.89 34.52 22.64
#